data_AF-B3T1C9-F1
#
_entry.id   AF-B3T1C9-F1
#
_cell.length_a   1.000
_cell.length_b   1.000
_cell.length_c   1.000
_cell.angle_alpha   90.00
_cell.angle_beta   90.00
_cell.angle_gamma   90.00
#
_symmetry.space_group_name_H-M   'P 1'
#
loop_
_entity.id
_entity.type
_entity.pdbx_description
1 polymer ?
#
loop_
_entity_poly.entity_id
_entity_poly.type
_entity_poly.pdbx_seq_one_letter_code
_entity_poly.pdbx_strand_id
1 'polypeptide(L)'
;MKKEKCKLDAAMTPMNRHPQLPIFITVFVLILGFQQASADSVTILEWNISGNELNGNITNQNAAAAIFNSENADIIALQETGSGTDEIAAILAADYVLAWL
;
A
#
# COMPACT_ATOMS: atom_id res chain seq x y z
N MET A 1 65.67 -60.56 -27.70
CA MET A 1 64.53 -60.19 -28.58
C MET A 1 64.00 -58.82 -28.15
N LYS A 2 63.60 -58.02 -29.14
CA LYS A 2 63.21 -56.59 -29.08
C LYS A 2 61.95 -56.34 -28.23
N LYS A 3 61.89 -55.15 -27.61
CA LYS A 3 60.70 -54.53 -27.03
C LYS A 3 59.89 -53.84 -28.14
N GLU A 4 58.57 -54.02 -28.18
CA GLU A 4 57.63 -53.01 -28.70
C GLU A 4 56.36 -52.97 -27.84
N LYS A 5 55.98 -51.74 -27.47
CA LYS A 5 54.76 -51.34 -26.75
C LYS A 5 53.56 -51.42 -27.70
N CYS A 6 52.41 -51.88 -27.23
CA CYS A 6 51.14 -51.48 -27.81
C CYS A 6 50.19 -51.01 -26.71
N LYS A 7 49.48 -49.92 -27.00
CA LYS A 7 48.93 -48.92 -26.10
C LYS A 7 47.67 -49.41 -25.37
N LEU A 8 47.55 -48.96 -24.13
CA LEU A 8 46.33 -48.98 -23.32
C LEU A 8 45.46 -47.79 -23.76
N ASP A 9 44.53 -48.03 -24.67
CA ASP A 9 43.53 -47.04 -25.06
C ASP A 9 42.14 -47.65 -24.83
N ALA A 10 41.51 -47.30 -23.71
CA ALA A 10 40.07 -47.51 -23.53
C ALA A 10 39.51 -46.48 -22.53
N ALA A 11 39.03 -45.39 -23.12
CA ALA A 11 37.90 -44.55 -22.71
C ALA A 11 37.83 -44.05 -21.25
N MET A 12 38.34 -42.84 -21.05
CA MET A 12 37.89 -41.94 -19.99
C MET A 12 36.40 -41.65 -20.15
N THR A 13 35.55 -42.29 -19.35
CA THR A 13 34.13 -41.93 -19.25
C THR A 13 34.02 -40.48 -18.76
N PRO A 14 33.34 -39.57 -19.49
CA PRO A 14 33.16 -38.21 -19.03
C PRO A 14 32.27 -38.19 -17.78
N MET A 15 32.73 -37.49 -16.74
CA MET A 15 31.90 -37.09 -15.61
C MET A 15 30.70 -36.30 -16.12
N ASN A 16 29.50 -36.85 -15.93
CA ASN A 16 28.24 -36.13 -16.13
C ASN A 16 28.14 -35.01 -15.08
N ARG A 17 28.71 -33.83 -15.38
CA ARG A 17 28.42 -32.62 -14.62
C ARG A 17 27.04 -32.13 -15.03
N HIS A 18 26.04 -32.47 -14.22
CA HIS A 18 24.70 -31.92 -14.36
C HIS A 18 24.74 -30.38 -14.13
N PRO A 19 24.31 -29.53 -15.08
CA PRO A 19 24.30 -28.09 -14.88
C PRO A 19 22.96 -27.68 -14.25
N GLN A 20 22.80 -27.79 -12.92
CA GLN A 20 21.57 -27.34 -12.24
C GLN A 20 21.66 -25.92 -11.65
N LEU A 21 22.82 -25.26 -11.71
CA LEU A 21 23.05 -23.97 -11.05
C LEU A 21 22.35 -22.72 -11.67
N PRO A 22 22.02 -22.62 -12.97
CA PRO A 22 21.45 -21.37 -13.49
C PRO A 22 19.96 -21.21 -13.18
N ILE A 23 19.21 -22.29 -12.91
CA ILE A 23 17.75 -22.21 -12.70
C ILE A 23 17.43 -21.63 -11.32
N PHE A 24 18.19 -21.99 -10.29
CA PHE A 24 17.94 -21.53 -8.92
C PHE A 24 18.08 -20.02 -8.76
N ILE A 25 19.07 -19.39 -9.41
CA ILE A 25 19.31 -17.94 -9.29
C ILE A 25 18.16 -17.16 -9.93
N THR A 26 17.66 -17.60 -11.09
CA THR A 26 16.58 -16.90 -11.81
C THR A 26 15.26 -16.96 -11.03
N VAL A 27 14.94 -18.08 -10.39
CA VAL A 27 13.74 -18.22 -9.55
C VAL A 27 13.87 -17.35 -8.29
N PHE A 28 15.05 -17.29 -7.67
CA PHE A 28 15.26 -16.52 -6.44
C PHE A 28 15.15 -14.99 -6.68
N VAL A 29 15.66 -14.50 -7.81
CA VAL A 29 15.52 -13.08 -8.20
C VAL A 29 14.08 -12.72 -8.56
N LEU A 30 13.31 -13.65 -9.14
CA LEU A 30 11.89 -13.45 -9.44
C LEU A 30 11.03 -13.31 -8.17
N ILE A 31 11.36 -14.04 -7.10
CA ILE A 31 10.60 -14.00 -5.84
C ILE A 31 10.91 -12.73 -5.02
N LEU A 32 12.15 -12.25 -5.06
CA LEU A 32 12.55 -11.01 -4.35
C LEU A 32 12.08 -9.73 -5.06
N GLY A 33 11.76 -9.79 -6.34
CA GLY A 33 11.26 -8.64 -7.12
C GLY A 33 9.76 -8.33 -6.94
N PHE A 34 9.01 -9.17 -6.23
CA PHE A 34 7.54 -9.09 -6.13
C PHE A 34 6.99 -8.79 -4.75
N GLN A 35 7.80 -8.31 -3.81
CA GLN A 35 7.28 -7.73 -2.57
C GLN A 35 7.00 -6.23 -2.75
N GLN A 36 6.18 -5.89 -3.73
CA GLN A 36 5.51 -4.58 -3.73
C GLN A 36 4.38 -4.67 -2.72
N ALA A 37 4.71 -4.45 -1.44
CA ALA A 37 3.68 -4.12 -0.45
C ALA A 37 3.08 -2.78 -0.88
N SER A 38 1.88 -2.78 -1.47
CA SER A 38 1.08 -1.56 -1.51
C SER A 38 0.80 -1.21 -0.05
N ALA A 39 1.46 -0.18 0.45
CA ALA A 39 1.08 0.40 1.73
C ALA A 39 -0.33 0.95 1.54
N ASP A 40 -1.32 0.24 2.06
CA ASP A 40 -2.66 0.78 2.19
C ASP A 40 -2.57 1.89 3.26
N SER A 41 -2.90 3.11 2.88
CA SER A 41 -2.76 4.29 3.74
C SER A 41 -4.13 4.84 4.06
N VAL A 42 -4.40 5.05 5.34
CA VAL A 42 -5.61 5.71 5.82
C VAL A 42 -5.24 7.12 6.25
N THR A 43 -6.03 8.09 5.79
CA THR A 43 -5.90 9.51 6.11
C THR A 43 -6.98 9.92 7.11
N ILE A 44 -6.60 10.73 8.10
CA ILE A 44 -7.48 11.19 9.17
C ILE A 44 -7.43 12.70 9.24
N LEU A 45 -8.58 13.34 9.13
CA LEU A 45 -8.76 14.77 9.42
C LEU A 45 -9.30 14.92 10.84
N GLU A 46 -8.54 15.58 11.71
CA GLU A 46 -8.97 15.94 13.05
C GLU A 46 -9.10 17.44 13.18
N TRP A 47 -10.26 17.93 13.60
CA TRP A 47 -10.53 19.36 13.67
C TRP A 47 -11.49 19.73 14.81
N ASN A 48 -11.05 20.67 15.65
CA ASN A 48 -11.97 21.48 16.46
C ASN A 48 -12.67 22.50 15.56
N ILE A 49 -13.91 22.17 15.19
CA ILE A 49 -14.62 22.88 14.12
C ILE A 49 -15.32 24.15 14.60
N SER A 50 -15.29 24.45 15.91
CA SER A 50 -16.01 25.59 16.49
C SER A 50 -17.49 25.60 16.04
N GLY A 51 -18.21 24.49 16.18
CA GLY A 51 -19.50 24.26 15.51
C GLY A 51 -20.59 25.27 15.83
N ASN A 52 -20.49 26.00 16.94
CA ASN A 52 -21.36 27.16 17.21
C ASN A 52 -21.22 28.28 16.16
N GLU A 53 -20.05 28.43 15.55
CA GLU A 53 -19.79 29.39 14.47
C GLU A 53 -20.27 28.88 13.10
N LEU A 54 -20.57 27.58 12.96
CA LEU A 54 -21.16 27.01 11.74
C LEU A 54 -22.68 27.12 11.71
N ASN A 55 -23.35 27.05 12.87
CA ASN A 55 -24.81 27.06 12.93
C ASN A 55 -25.39 28.31 12.25
N GLY A 56 -26.25 28.10 11.24
CA GLY A 56 -26.86 29.19 10.46
C GLY A 56 -25.90 30.09 9.66
N ASN A 57 -24.58 29.83 9.68
CA ASN A 57 -23.58 30.62 8.98
C ASN A 57 -23.12 29.92 7.69
N ILE A 58 -23.80 30.23 6.59
CA ILE A 58 -23.55 29.63 5.27
C ILE A 58 -22.12 29.82 4.78
N THR A 59 -21.48 30.95 5.09
CA THR A 59 -20.08 31.18 4.68
C THR A 59 -19.15 30.17 5.34
N ASN A 60 -19.31 29.95 6.64
CA ASN A 60 -18.50 28.98 7.39
C ASN A 60 -18.80 27.54 6.97
N GLN A 61 -20.07 27.21 6.71
CA GLN A 61 -20.47 25.90 6.19
C GLN A 61 -19.84 25.59 4.83
N ASN A 62 -19.85 26.55 3.90
CA ASN A 62 -19.21 26.40 2.60
C ASN A 62 -17.69 26.24 2.71
N ALA A 63 -17.06 26.97 3.65
CA ALA A 63 -15.63 26.83 3.91
C ALA A 63 -15.29 25.44 4.47
N ALA A 64 -16.07 24.95 5.44
CA ALA A 64 -15.90 23.61 5.98
C ALA A 64 -16.08 22.53 4.90
N ALA A 65 -17.13 22.64 4.08
CA ALA A 65 -17.37 21.72 2.96
C ALA A 65 -16.20 21.70 1.96
N ALA A 66 -15.63 22.88 1.64
CA ALA A 66 -14.48 22.96 0.76
C ALA A 66 -13.25 22.24 1.34
N ILE A 67 -13.01 22.36 2.65
CA ILE A 67 -11.91 21.68 3.34
C ILE A 67 -12.13 20.16 3.34
N PHE A 68 -13.32 19.69 3.70
CA PHE A 68 -13.61 18.24 3.69
C PHE A 68 -13.40 17.62 2.31
N ASN A 69 -13.82 18.32 1.26
CA ASN A 69 -13.64 17.88 -0.12
C ASN A 69 -12.17 17.94 -0.57
N SER A 70 -11.40 18.94 -0.13
CA SER A 70 -10.00 19.08 -0.55
C SER A 70 -9.08 18.07 0.14
N GLU A 71 -9.34 17.80 1.43
CA GLU A 71 -8.55 16.83 2.20
C GLU A 71 -8.91 15.40 1.80
N ASN A 72 -10.18 15.14 1.46
CA ASN A 72 -10.66 13.82 1.04
C ASN A 72 -10.18 12.71 2.00
N ALA A 73 -10.34 12.95 3.29
CA ALA A 73 -9.86 12.07 4.33
C ALA A 73 -10.70 10.79 4.41
N ASP A 74 -10.09 9.66 4.77
CA ASP A 74 -10.84 8.42 4.96
C ASP A 74 -11.68 8.45 6.24
N ILE A 75 -11.22 9.19 7.26
CA ILE A 75 -11.88 9.37 8.55
C ILE A 75 -11.85 10.84 8.93
N ILE A 76 -12.99 11.37 9.39
CA ILE A 76 -13.09 12.73 9.94
C ILE A 76 -13.49 12.63 11.42
N ALA A 77 -12.68 13.24 12.28
CA ALA A 77 -12.94 13.36 13.72
C ALA A 77 -13.13 14.83 14.10
N LEU A 78 -14.35 15.20 14.51
CA LEU A 78 -14.71 16.57 14.84
C LEU A 78 -14.92 16.78 16.34
N GLN A 79 -14.42 17.89 16.86
CA GLN A 79 -14.63 18.33 18.23
C GLN A 79 -15.36 19.68 18.24
N GLU A 80 -16.02 19.97 19.36
CA GLU A 80 -16.84 21.17 19.56
C GLU A 80 -17.91 21.37 18.47
N THR A 81 -18.53 20.28 17.98
CA THR A 81 -19.59 20.36 16.95
C THR A 81 -20.79 21.20 17.41
N GLY A 82 -21.05 21.25 18.72
CA GLY A 82 -22.00 22.16 19.35
C GLY A 82 -23.34 22.24 18.62
N SER A 83 -23.84 23.46 18.45
CA SER A 83 -25.10 23.71 17.74
C SER A 83 -25.00 23.47 16.22
N GLY A 84 -23.81 23.33 15.64
CA GLY A 84 -23.61 23.14 14.21
C GLY A 84 -23.67 21.68 13.75
N THR A 85 -24.03 20.76 14.66
CA THR A 85 -23.99 19.31 14.40
C THR A 85 -24.88 18.90 13.22
N ASP A 86 -26.07 19.49 13.08
CA ASP A 86 -26.99 19.16 11.98
C ASP A 86 -26.46 19.65 10.63
N GLU A 87 -25.85 20.83 10.58
CA GLU A 87 -25.24 21.35 9.35
C GLU A 87 -23.99 20.56 8.95
N ILE A 88 -23.15 20.17 9.92
CA ILE A 88 -22.01 19.28 9.69
C ILE A 88 -22.49 17.94 9.14
N ALA A 89 -23.54 17.37 9.73
CA ALA A 89 -24.14 16.12 9.26
C ALA A 89 -24.64 16.26 7.81
N ALA A 90 -25.30 17.37 7.47
CA ALA A 90 -25.77 17.63 6.12
C ALA A 90 -24.63 17.78 5.11
N ILE A 91 -23.52 18.44 5.48
CA ILE A 91 -22.34 18.61 4.63
C ILE A 91 -21.69 17.25 4.31
N LEU A 92 -21.58 16.38 5.31
CA LEU A 92 -20.85 15.10 5.19
C LEU A 92 -21.72 13.92 4.71
N ALA A 93 -23.05 14.05 4.69
CA ALA A 93 -23.99 12.95 4.44
C ALA A 93 -23.87 12.27 3.07
N ALA A 94 -23.25 12.92 2.09
CA ALA A 94 -23.05 12.32 0.76
C ALA A 94 -21.97 11.23 0.76
N ASP A 95 -20.92 11.42 1.56
CA ASP A 95 -19.68 10.65 1.44
C ASP A 95 -19.29 9.91 2.74
N TYR A 96 -19.83 10.33 3.88
CA TYR A 96 -19.48 9.77 5.19
C TYR A 96 -20.70 9.22 5.93
N VAL A 97 -20.46 8.14 6.68
CA VAL A 97 -21.42 7.61 7.65
C VAL A 97 -21.08 8.18 9.03
N LEU A 98 -22.05 8.85 9.64
CA LEU A 98 -21.89 9.37 11.00
C LEU A 98 -21.94 8.22 12.01
N ALA A 99 -20.86 8.05 12.75
CA ALA A 99 -20.81 7.18 13.92
C ALA A 99 -21.10 8.03 15.17
N TRP A 100 -22.29 7.85 15.76
CA TRP A 100 -22.63 8.47 17.04
C TRP A 100 -22.01 7.65 18.18
N LEU A 101 -21.28 8.32 19.08
CA LEU A 101 -20.84 7.78 20.37
C LEU A 101 -21.79 8.20 21.49
#